data_AF-A0A1I4D175-F1
#
_entry.id   AF-A0A1I4D175-F1
#
_cell.length_a   1.000
_cell.length_b   1.000
_cell.length_c   1.000
_cell.angle_alpha   90.00
_cell.angle_beta   90.00
_cell.angle_gamma   90.00
#
_symmetry.space_group_name_H-M   'P 1'
#
loop_
_entity.id
_entity.type
_entity.pdbx_description
1 polymer ?
#
loop_
_entity_poly.entity_id
_entity_poly.type
_entity_poly.pdbx_seq_one_letter_code
_entity_poly.pdbx_strand_id
1 'polypeptide(L)'
;MLSRRGFVSRIHRKKAKGRPMPERTRLANAQKSKVRSAVEHVFAHQKGLMGLFVRTIGLARARLKIGLANLAYNIRGFVWLQNRGALAR
;
A
#
# COMPACT_ATOMS: atom_id res chain seq x y z
N MET A 1 -12.73 8.13 -16.67
CA MET A 1 -13.20 8.26 -15.27
C MET A 1 -12.25 9.11 -14.42
N LEU A 2 -10.96 8.76 -14.31
CA LEU A 2 -9.98 9.54 -13.50
C LEU A 2 -9.66 10.92 -14.09
N SER A 3 -9.44 11.02 -15.40
CA SER A 3 -9.19 12.28 -16.10
C SER A 3 -10.35 13.27 -15.97
N ARG A 4 -11.59 12.78 -16.03
CA ARG A 4 -12.81 13.58 -15.83
C ARG A 4 -12.92 14.19 -14.41
N ARG A 5 -12.11 13.71 -13.46
CA ARG A 5 -12.03 14.22 -12.08
C ARG A 5 -10.70 14.93 -11.80
N GLY A 6 -9.91 15.25 -12.83
CA GLY A 6 -8.62 15.93 -12.69
C GLY A 6 -7.47 15.05 -12.17
N PHE A 7 -7.65 13.72 -12.09
CA PHE A 7 -6.62 12.83 -11.55
C PHE A 7 -5.75 12.18 -12.63
N VAL A 8 -4.44 12.15 -12.37
CA VAL A 8 -3.47 11.42 -13.18
C VAL A 8 -3.52 9.92 -12.85
N SER A 9 -3.60 9.07 -13.88
CA SER A 9 -3.67 7.62 -13.66
C SER A 9 -2.34 7.04 -13.16
N ARG A 10 -2.32 6.73 -11.85
CA ARG A 10 -1.27 5.93 -11.20
C ARG A 10 -1.54 4.42 -11.23
N ILE A 11 -2.55 3.98 -11.98
CA ILE A 11 -2.90 2.57 -12.13
C ILE A 11 -1.92 1.89 -13.10
N HIS A 12 -1.51 0.66 -12.77
CA HIS A 12 -0.68 -0.18 -13.63
C HIS A 12 -1.42 -0.60 -14.89
N ARG A 13 -0.73 -0.61 -16.04
CA ARG A 13 -1.29 -1.16 -17.28
C ARG A 13 -0.97 -2.64 -17.41
N LYS A 14 -1.99 -3.44 -17.74
CA LYS A 14 -1.84 -4.88 -18.00
C LYS A 14 -0.99 -5.12 -19.25
N LYS A 15 -0.14 -6.15 -19.22
CA LYS A 15 0.61 -6.63 -20.39
C LYS A 15 -0.35 -7.18 -21.45
N ALA A 16 -0.08 -6.90 -22.73
CA ALA A 16 -0.83 -7.49 -23.83
C ALA A 16 -0.58 -9.01 -23.93
N LYS A 17 -1.60 -9.78 -24.30
CA LYS A 17 -1.49 -11.23 -24.49
C LYS A 17 -0.59 -11.52 -25.69
N GLY A 18 0.36 -12.45 -25.54
CA GLY A 18 1.24 -12.90 -26.63
C GLY A 18 2.26 -11.89 -27.14
N ARG A 19 2.41 -10.71 -26.51
CA ARG A 19 3.39 -9.69 -26.92
C ARG A 19 4.22 -9.18 -25.74
N PRO A 20 5.47 -8.74 -25.96
CA PRO A 20 6.25 -8.07 -24.93
C PRO A 20 5.57 -6.76 -24.51
N MET A 21 5.83 -6.31 -23.28
CA MET A 21 5.31 -5.03 -22.80
C MET A 21 6.04 -3.89 -23.52
N PRO A 22 5.33 -2.91 -24.11
CA PRO A 22 5.96 -1.74 -24.70
C PRO A 22 6.87 -1.04 -23.69
N GLU A 23 8.06 -0.63 -24.10
CA GLU A 23 9.09 -0.12 -23.20
C GLU A 23 8.61 1.06 -22.35
N ARG A 24 7.94 2.04 -22.97
CA ARG A 24 7.35 3.19 -22.26
C ARG A 24 6.37 2.76 -21.16
N THR A 25 5.56 1.74 -21.43
CA THR A 25 4.61 1.20 -20.44
C THR A 25 5.33 0.47 -19.31
N ARG A 26 6.40 -0.29 -19.64
CA ARG A 26 7.23 -0.99 -18.67
C ARG A 26 7.90 -0.01 -17.70
N LEU A 27 8.50 1.07 -18.20
CA LEU A 27 9.13 2.11 -17.38
C LEU A 27 8.10 2.81 -16.48
N ALA A 28 6.95 3.20 -17.02
CA ALA A 28 5.88 3.83 -16.25
C ALA A 28 5.33 2.89 -15.15
N ASN A 29 5.18 1.59 -15.45
CA ASN A 29 4.79 0.60 -14.46
C ASN A 29 5.90 0.42 -13.40
N ALA A 30 7.18 0.36 -13.78
CA ALA A 30 8.29 0.24 -12.83
C ALA A 30 8.33 1.41 -11.83
N GLN A 31 8.15 2.65 -12.31
CA GLN A 31 8.06 3.83 -11.44
C GLN A 31 6.88 3.74 -10.46
N LYS A 32 5.72 3.29 -10.92
CA LYS A 32 4.53 3.06 -10.05
C LYS A 32 4.78 1.92 -9.04
N SER A 33 5.46 0.85 -9.47
CA SER A 33 5.81 -0.29 -8.61
C SER A 33 6.77 0.10 -7.51
N LYS A 34 7.77 0.96 -7.80
CA LYS A 34 8.74 1.44 -6.81
C LYS A 34 8.07 2.03 -5.56
N VAL A 35 6.99 2.78 -5.75
CA VAL A 35 6.21 3.34 -4.64
C VAL A 35 5.38 2.26 -3.94
N ARG A 36 4.75 1.36 -4.69
CA ARG A 36 3.91 0.29 -4.12
C ARG A 36 4.71 -0.72 -3.30
N SER A 37 5.88 -1.14 -3.77
CA SER A 37 6.72 -2.12 -3.09
C SER A 37 7.17 -1.62 -1.71
N ALA A 38 7.36 -0.31 -1.57
CA ALA A 38 7.72 0.30 -0.28
C ALA A 38 6.65 0.09 0.80
N VAL A 39 5.37 -0.04 0.44
CA VAL A 39 4.25 -0.19 1.39
C VAL A 39 3.61 -1.57 1.37
N GLU A 40 4.00 -2.44 0.43
CA GLU A 40 3.42 -3.77 0.24
C GLU A 40 3.56 -4.66 1.48
N HIS A 41 4.69 -4.55 2.18
CA HIS A 41 4.95 -5.27 3.42
C HIS A 41 3.97 -4.88 4.56
N VAL A 42 3.55 -3.61 4.61
CA VAL A 42 2.51 -3.13 5.56
C VAL A 42 1.19 -3.83 5.29
N PHE A 43 0.77 -3.87 4.02
CA PHE A 43 -0.47 -4.53 3.61
C PHE A 43 -0.42 -6.05 3.82
N ALA A 44 0.73 -6.67 3.58
CA ALA A 44 0.93 -8.09 3.85
C ALA A 44 0.77 -8.41 5.35
N HIS A 45 1.37 -7.60 6.22
CA HIS A 45 1.20 -7.74 7.67
C HIS A 45 -0.26 -7.53 8.10
N GLN A 46 -0.92 -6.51 7.56
CA GLN A 46 -2.32 -6.22 7.88
C GLN A 46 -3.25 -7.34 7.44
N LYS A 47 -3.09 -7.89 6.24
CA LYS A 47 -3.97 -8.98 5.76
C LYS A 47 -3.66 -10.33 6.39
N GLY A 48 -2.38 -10.64 6.63
CA GLY A 48 -1.96 -11.88 7.25
C GLY A 48 -2.10 -11.82 8.76
N LEU A 49 -1.10 -11.26 9.43
CA LEU A 49 -0.98 -11.28 10.88
C LEU A 49 -2.11 -10.55 11.62
N MET A 50 -2.63 -9.46 11.07
CA MET A 50 -3.73 -8.73 11.73
C MET A 50 -5.12 -9.20 11.29
N GLY A 51 -5.23 -10.04 10.25
CA GLY A 51 -6.53 -10.45 9.68
C GLY A 51 -7.42 -9.26 9.30
N LEU A 52 -6.84 -8.13 8.87
CA LEU A 52 -7.55 -6.87 8.69
C LEU A 52 -8.64 -7.00 7.64
N PHE A 53 -9.87 -6.76 8.07
CA PHE A 53 -11.05 -6.81 7.21
C PHE A 53 -12.00 -5.65 7.44
N VAL A 54 -12.26 -4.86 6.39
CA VAL A 54 -13.10 -3.65 6.48
C VAL A 54 -14.45 -3.91 5.78
N ARG A 55 -15.46 -4.29 6.57
CA ARG A 55 -16.88 -4.39 6.15
C ARG A 55 -17.79 -3.61 7.13
N THR A 56 -17.39 -2.39 7.47
CA THR A 56 -18.15 -1.51 8.36
C THR A 56 -19.17 -0.68 7.58
N ILE A 57 -20.36 -0.50 8.13
CA ILE A 57 -21.37 0.43 7.59
C ILE A 57 -20.95 1.86 7.93
N GLY A 58 -20.86 2.73 6.91
CA GLY A 58 -20.52 4.15 7.06
C GLY A 58 -19.03 4.47 6.91
N LEU A 59 -18.75 5.57 6.20
CA LEU A 59 -17.39 6.00 5.86
C LEU A 59 -16.54 6.35 7.09
N ALA A 60 -17.13 6.99 8.10
CA ALA A 60 -16.42 7.36 9.33
C ALA A 60 -15.89 6.11 10.08
N ARG A 61 -16.70 5.05 10.17
CA ARG A 61 -16.29 3.78 10.81
C ARG A 61 -15.20 3.06 10.01
N ALA A 62 -15.32 3.06 8.68
CA ALA A 62 -14.29 2.50 7.81
C ALA A 62 -12.95 3.24 7.97
N ARG A 63 -12.99 4.58 8.01
CA ARG A 63 -11.80 5.42 8.24
C ARG A 63 -11.16 5.13 9.59
N LEU A 64 -11.94 5.07 10.67
CA LEU A 64 -11.44 4.74 12.01
C LEU A 64 -10.75 3.38 12.02
N LYS A 65 -11.40 2.33 11.47
CA LYS A 65 -10.85 0.98 11.43
C LYS A 65 -9.51 0.91 10.69
N ILE A 66 -9.42 1.59 9.55
CA ILE A 66 -8.17 1.68 8.77
C ILE A 66 -7.10 2.45 9.55
N GLY A 67 -7.47 3.59 10.17
CA GLY A 67 -6.58 4.42 10.96
C GLY A 67 -5.97 3.65 12.13
N LEU A 68 -6.79 2.95 12.91
CA LEU A 68 -6.33 2.13 14.04
C LEU A 68 -5.42 0.98 13.58
N ALA A 69 -5.71 0.34 12.44
CA ALA A 69 -4.84 -0.70 11.91
C ALA A 69 -3.46 -0.17 11.50
N ASN A 70 -3.41 1.02 10.90
CA ASN A 70 -2.15 1.68 10.58
C ASN A 70 -1.39 2.09 11.85
N LEU A 71 -2.08 2.60 12.87
CA LEU A 71 -1.46 2.99 14.13
C LEU A 71 -0.85 1.77 14.83
N ALA A 72 -1.61 0.69 14.97
CA ALA A 72 -1.14 -0.55 15.60
C ALA A 72 0.09 -1.14 14.88
N TYR A 73 0.08 -1.12 13.54
CA TYR A 73 1.24 -1.55 12.74
C TYR A 73 2.49 -0.73 13.06
N ASN A 74 2.38 0.60 13.06
CA ASN A 74 3.51 1.50 13.33
C ASN A 74 4.02 1.37 14.77
N ILE A 75 3.12 1.27 15.76
CA ILE A 75 3.50 1.08 17.17
C ILE A 75 4.28 -0.23 17.34
N ARG A 76 3.82 -1.32 16.72
CA ARG A 76 4.54 -2.60 16.76
C ARG A 76 5.94 -2.49 16.16
N GLY A 77 6.08 -1.78 15.03
CA GLY A 77 7.37 -1.51 14.42
C GLY A 77 8.29 -0.68 15.32
N PHE A 78 7.74 0.36 15.95
CA PHE A 78 8.47 1.21 16.90
C PHE A 78 9.01 0.41 18.09
N VAL A 79 8.16 -0.39 18.75
CA VAL A 79 8.58 -1.26 19.87
C VAL A 79 9.69 -2.22 19.45
N TRP A 80 9.58 -2.80 18.25
CA TRP A 80 10.62 -3.69 17.71
C TRP A 80 11.95 -2.98 17.48
N LEU A 81 11.93 -1.75 16.96
CA LEU A 81 13.14 -0.93 16.77
C LEU A 81 13.77 -0.52 18.11
N GLN A 82 12.94 -0.13 19.07
CA GLN A 82 13.36 0.24 20.41
C GLN A 82 14.05 -0.94 21.12
N ASN A 83 13.46 -2.13 21.06
CA ASN A 83 14.03 -3.35 21.65
C ASN A 83 15.37 -3.78 21.01
N ARG A 84 15.67 -3.33 19.79
CA ARG A 84 16.93 -3.60 19.10
C ARG A 84 18.01 -2.54 19.37
N GLY A 85 17.72 -1.53 20.19
CA GLY A 85 18.63 -0.39 20.42
C GLY A 85 18.83 0.48 19.18
N ALA A 86 18.06 0.27 18.11
CA ALA A 86 18.20 1.02 16.85
C ALA A 86 17.79 2.50 17.01
N LEU A 87 17.01 2.80 18.06
CA LEU A 87 16.61 4.15 18.48
C LEU A 87 17.42 4.68 19.68
N ALA A 88 18.41 3.94 20.18
CA ALA A 88 19.23 4.32 21.34
C ALA A 88 20.52 5.07 20.94
N ARG A 89 20.50 5.82 19.84
CA ARG A 89 21.55 6.76 19.46
C ARG A 89 21.02 8.18 19.48
#